data_AF-A0A1J0TTZ2-F1
#
_entry.id   AF-A0A1J0TTZ2-F1
#
_cell.length_a   1.000
_cell.length_b   1.000
_cell.length_c   1.000
_cell.angle_alpha   90.00
_cell.angle_beta   90.00
_cell.angle_gamma   90.00
#
_symmetry.space_group_name_H-M   'P 1'
#
loop_
_entity.id
_entity.type
_entity.pdbx_description
1 polymer ?
#
loop_
_entity_poly.entity_id
_entity_poly.type
_entity_poly.pdbx_seq_one_letter_code
_entity_poly.pdbx_strand_id
1 'polypeptide(L)'
;MRDANGSTASFFRVLLSEAVGPFVVSLDEDDEDGPELIIEAPDSQDVADLDTTVSVHDQLDLLVGEDLADVITEHYARRPFSELADLVDDIREHFGILVPPDTGWPYLVDEIDRYGAAIEKDLFAMPGDERLYDWVRDHLNNPWNRLIRLLPALPEGGWYYAALGNDDERAQKILEMEQRGELPPPSKRPSLVGWTHERAQLTNMVDSLRRIEHATWGASPKFKGKGGKPPQPSPRPQTARDRVEEFQALVEHDDIASQLLGSRYTRRYTPPEVKDG
;
A
#
# COMPACT_ATOMS: atom_id res chain seq x y z
N MET A 1 -13.39 2.36 7.64
CA MET A 1 -14.76 2.90 7.82
C MET A 1 -15.28 3.16 6.41
N ARG A 2 -16.45 2.66 6.00
CA ARG A 2 -16.97 2.89 4.63
C ARG A 2 -17.82 4.15 4.65
N ASP A 3 -17.67 5.00 3.64
CA ASP A 3 -18.52 6.18 3.47
C ASP A 3 -19.90 5.81 2.92
N ALA A 4 -20.79 6.79 2.81
CA ALA A 4 -22.17 6.64 2.36
C ALA A 4 -22.31 6.06 0.95
N ASN A 5 -21.24 6.04 0.15
CA ASN A 5 -21.22 5.51 -1.22
C ASN A 5 -20.66 4.08 -1.31
N GLY A 6 -20.37 3.44 -0.17
CA GLY A 6 -19.81 2.09 -0.15
C GLY A 6 -18.33 2.03 -0.57
N SER A 7 -17.70 3.19 -0.76
CA SER A 7 -16.26 3.30 -0.93
C SER A 7 -15.59 3.07 0.42
N THR A 8 -14.47 2.36 0.41
CA THR A 8 -13.62 2.26 1.60
C THR A 8 -12.98 3.63 1.74
N ALA A 9 -13.26 4.36 2.83
CA ALA A 9 -12.69 5.70 3.01
C ALA A 9 -11.17 5.62 2.85
N SER A 10 -10.63 6.48 1.97
CA SER A 10 -9.19 6.59 1.74
C SER A 10 -8.48 6.88 3.05
N PHE A 11 -7.45 6.10 3.37
CA PHE A 11 -6.65 6.30 4.56
C PHE A 11 -5.84 7.60 4.44
N PHE A 12 -5.36 7.93 3.24
CA PHE A 12 -4.63 9.17 2.98
C PHE A 12 -5.50 10.40 3.27
N ARG A 13 -6.74 10.45 2.77
CA ARG A 13 -7.67 11.55 3.11
C ARG A 13 -7.93 11.66 4.61
N VAL A 14 -8.14 10.52 5.28
CA VAL A 14 -8.34 10.48 6.75
C VAL A 14 -7.10 11.01 7.47
N LEU A 15 -5.90 10.61 7.03
CA LEU A 15 -4.63 11.07 7.57
C LEU A 15 -4.51 12.60 7.50
N LEU A 16 -4.82 13.20 6.33
CA LEU A 16 -4.79 14.66 6.17
C LEU A 16 -5.79 15.34 7.12
N SER A 17 -7.03 14.87 7.13
CA SER A 17 -8.10 15.44 7.95
C SER A 17 -7.80 15.36 9.46
N GLU A 18 -7.31 14.22 9.94
CA GLU A 18 -6.97 14.04 11.36
C GLU A 18 -5.69 14.79 11.77
N ALA A 19 -4.76 14.98 10.83
CA ALA A 19 -3.53 15.71 11.10
C ALA A 19 -3.80 17.19 11.34
N VAL A 20 -4.50 17.86 10.43
CA VAL A 20 -4.57 19.34 10.42
C VAL A 20 -5.98 19.92 10.48
N GLY A 21 -7.02 19.09 10.31
CA GLY A 21 -8.41 19.57 10.22
C GLY A 21 -8.68 20.34 8.92
N PRO A 22 -9.89 20.93 8.77
CA PRO A 22 -10.21 21.74 7.62
C PRO A 22 -9.36 23.02 7.59
N PHE A 23 -9.05 23.50 6.39
CA PHE A 23 -8.45 24.81 6.16
C PHE A 23 -9.57 25.86 6.18
N VAL A 24 -9.40 26.92 6.96
CA VAL A 24 -10.40 27.99 7.10
C VAL A 24 -9.79 29.28 6.59
N VAL A 25 -10.47 29.92 5.64
CA VAL A 25 -10.01 31.18 5.04
C VAL A 25 -11.15 32.20 4.99
N SER A 26 -10.85 33.44 5.37
CA SER A 26 -11.74 34.58 5.12
C SER A 26 -11.39 35.19 3.78
N LEU A 27 -12.40 35.39 2.94
CA LEU A 27 -12.22 36.00 1.61
C LEU A 27 -11.95 37.51 1.68
N ASP A 28 -12.31 38.17 2.79
CA ASP A 28 -12.08 39.60 3.01
C ASP A 28 -11.25 39.81 4.28
N GLU A 29 -9.99 40.22 4.12
CA GLU A 29 -9.07 40.50 5.22
C GLU A 29 -9.49 41.72 6.07
N ASP A 30 -10.31 42.61 5.48
CA ASP A 30 -10.77 43.86 6.09
C ASP A 30 -12.14 43.73 6.79
N ASP A 31 -12.82 42.59 6.68
CA ASP A 31 -14.16 42.36 7.24
C ASP A 31 -14.17 41.13 8.17
N GLU A 32 -14.07 41.36 9.48
CA GLU A 32 -14.14 40.30 10.52
C GLU A 32 -15.48 39.54 10.50
N ASP A 33 -16.52 40.07 9.83
CA ASP A 33 -17.84 39.44 9.66
C ASP A 33 -18.04 38.84 8.25
N GLY A 34 -16.98 38.74 7.44
CA GLY A 34 -17.02 38.13 6.10
C GLY A 34 -17.33 36.63 6.12
N PRO A 35 -17.80 36.05 4.99
CA PRO A 35 -18.08 34.62 4.92
C PRO A 35 -16.79 33.81 5.01
N GLU A 36 -16.64 33.04 6.09
CA GLU A 36 -15.57 32.03 6.22
C GLU A 36 -15.82 30.86 5.27
N LEU A 37 -14.84 30.54 4.45
CA LEU A 37 -14.82 29.31 3.68
C LEU A 37 -14.14 28.21 4.48
N ILE A 38 -14.80 27.05 4.53
CA ILE A 38 -14.27 25.84 5.16
C ILE A 38 -13.90 24.88 4.02
N ILE A 39 -12.60 24.64 3.87
CA ILE A 39 -12.03 23.73 2.89
C ILE A 39 -11.66 22.43 3.61
N GLU A 40 -12.36 21.36 3.28
CA GLU A 40 -12.10 20.03 3.83
C GLU A 40 -10.86 19.40 3.20
N ALA A 41 -10.34 18.33 3.81
CA ALA A 41 -9.23 17.58 3.23
C ALA A 41 -9.58 17.05 1.82
N PRO A 42 -8.72 17.31 0.81
CA PRO A 42 -9.00 16.95 -0.59
C PRO A 42 -9.11 15.44 -0.76
N ASP A 43 -9.85 15.03 -1.79
CA ASP A 43 -9.96 13.62 -2.13
C ASP A 43 -8.61 13.08 -2.63
N SER A 44 -8.30 11.84 -2.28
CA SER A 44 -6.96 11.29 -2.51
C SER A 44 -6.67 11.04 -3.98
N GLN A 45 -7.71 10.81 -4.79
CA GLN A 45 -7.59 10.78 -6.24
C GLN A 45 -7.21 12.16 -6.79
N ASP A 46 -7.82 13.22 -6.27
CA ASP A 46 -7.53 14.59 -6.72
C ASP A 46 -6.11 15.01 -6.34
N VAL A 47 -5.63 14.60 -5.16
CA VAL A 47 -4.21 14.78 -4.78
C VAL A 47 -3.27 14.02 -5.72
N ALA A 48 -3.63 12.80 -6.13
CA ALA A 48 -2.84 12.04 -7.10
C ALA A 48 -2.73 12.76 -8.46
N ASP A 49 -3.80 13.44 -8.88
CA ASP A 49 -3.87 14.13 -10.18
C ASP A 49 -3.11 15.47 -10.21
N LEU A 50 -2.72 16.02 -9.04
CA LEU A 50 -1.93 17.26 -8.92
C LEU A 50 -0.61 17.22 -9.68
N ASP A 51 0.06 16.06 -9.76
CA ASP A 51 1.35 15.93 -10.47
C ASP A 51 1.25 16.28 -11.96
N THR A 52 0.07 16.09 -12.55
CA THR A 52 -0.19 16.33 -13.97
C THR A 52 -0.88 17.66 -14.24
N THR A 53 -1.31 18.36 -13.19
CA THR A 53 -2.15 19.55 -13.27
C THR A 53 -1.32 20.81 -13.12
N VAL A 54 -1.27 21.63 -14.17
CA VAL A 54 -0.39 22.83 -14.23
C VAL A 54 -1.15 24.13 -14.00
N SER A 55 -2.44 24.17 -14.33
CA SER A 55 -3.30 25.34 -14.18
C SER A 55 -3.66 25.56 -12.71
N VAL A 56 -3.54 26.80 -12.22
CA VAL A 56 -3.91 27.15 -10.84
C VAL A 56 -5.42 26.97 -10.60
N HIS A 57 -6.25 27.24 -11.61
CA HIS A 57 -7.70 27.00 -11.50
C HIS A 57 -8.00 25.51 -11.40
N ASP A 58 -7.40 24.69 -12.26
CA ASP A 58 -7.59 23.24 -12.23
C ASP A 58 -7.04 22.64 -10.93
N GLN A 59 -5.94 23.17 -10.39
CA GLN A 59 -5.44 22.77 -9.06
C GLN A 59 -6.41 23.16 -7.96
N LEU A 60 -7.01 24.36 -8.02
CA LEU A 60 -8.03 24.78 -7.07
C LEU A 60 -9.24 23.83 -7.13
N ASP A 61 -9.72 23.49 -8.34
CA ASP A 61 -10.83 22.55 -8.53
C ASP A 61 -10.55 21.20 -7.84
N LEU A 62 -9.33 20.67 -7.99
CA LEU A 62 -8.90 19.42 -7.34
C LEU A 62 -8.83 19.55 -5.80
N LEU A 63 -8.48 20.72 -5.27
CA LEU A 63 -8.29 20.91 -3.83
C LEU A 63 -9.60 21.17 -3.08
N VAL A 64 -10.56 21.86 -3.70
CA VAL A 64 -11.76 22.36 -3.02
C VAL A 64 -13.07 21.86 -3.65
N GLY A 65 -13.02 21.24 -4.81
CA GLY A 65 -14.17 20.85 -5.63
C GLY A 65 -14.72 21.99 -6.49
N GLU A 66 -15.32 21.63 -7.64
CA GLU A 66 -15.81 22.55 -8.68
C GLU A 66 -16.71 23.67 -8.09
N ASP A 67 -17.69 23.32 -7.26
CA ASP A 67 -18.65 24.28 -6.69
C ASP A 67 -17.97 25.38 -5.85
N LEU A 68 -16.97 25.02 -5.04
CA LEU A 68 -16.28 25.97 -4.16
C LEU A 68 -15.19 26.73 -4.91
N ALA A 69 -14.55 26.09 -5.90
CA ALA A 69 -13.54 26.69 -6.75
C ALA A 69 -14.12 27.80 -7.63
N ASP A 70 -15.36 27.63 -8.12
CA ASP A 70 -16.10 28.67 -8.85
C ASP A 70 -16.33 29.92 -7.97
N VAL A 71 -16.73 29.74 -6.71
CA VAL A 71 -16.96 30.84 -5.76
C VAL A 71 -15.66 31.60 -5.47
N ILE A 72 -14.57 30.87 -5.20
CA ILE A 72 -13.26 31.46 -4.94
C ILE A 72 -12.77 32.20 -6.20
N THR A 73 -12.88 31.57 -7.37
CA THR A 73 -12.44 32.16 -8.65
C THR A 73 -13.22 33.45 -8.97
N GLU A 74 -14.53 33.48 -8.74
CA GLU A 74 -15.34 34.69 -8.94
C GLU A 74 -14.88 35.83 -8.02
N HIS A 75 -14.56 35.52 -6.76
CA HIS A 75 -14.07 36.52 -5.80
C HIS A 75 -12.71 37.09 -6.19
N TYR A 76 -11.79 36.21 -6.64
CA TYR A 76 -10.45 36.60 -7.06
C TYR A 76 -10.37 37.16 -8.49
N ALA A 77 -11.47 37.18 -9.26
CA ALA A 77 -11.47 37.60 -10.66
C ALA A 77 -11.00 39.05 -10.90
N ARG A 78 -11.06 39.91 -9.88
CA ARG A 78 -10.59 41.31 -9.94
C ARG A 78 -9.30 41.56 -9.15
N ARG A 79 -8.74 40.53 -8.53
CA ARG A 79 -7.50 40.57 -7.75
C ARG A 79 -6.32 40.13 -8.62
N PRO A 80 -5.07 40.47 -8.25
CA PRO A 80 -3.89 39.90 -8.88
C PRO A 80 -3.91 38.37 -8.86
N PHE A 81 -3.58 37.75 -9.99
CA PHE A 81 -3.53 36.27 -10.10
C PHE A 81 -2.55 35.63 -9.09
N SER A 82 -1.51 36.36 -8.68
CA SER A 82 -0.58 35.88 -7.63
C SER A 82 -1.30 35.59 -6.32
N GLU A 83 -2.33 36.36 -5.94
CA GLU A 83 -3.05 36.13 -4.69
C GLU A 83 -3.87 34.82 -4.72
N LEU A 84 -4.35 34.42 -5.90
CA LEU A 84 -5.00 33.12 -6.08
C LEU A 84 -3.99 31.97 -6.03
N ALA A 85 -2.81 32.17 -6.63
CA ALA A 85 -1.73 31.19 -6.57
C ALA A 85 -1.22 31.01 -5.13
N ASP A 86 -1.07 32.10 -4.38
CA ASP A 86 -0.69 32.08 -2.97
C ASP A 86 -1.73 31.32 -2.13
N LEU A 87 -3.04 31.55 -2.36
CA LEU A 87 -4.10 30.78 -1.70
C LEU A 87 -4.03 29.28 -2.00
N VAL A 88 -3.79 28.90 -3.27
CA VAL A 88 -3.63 27.49 -3.65
C VAL A 88 -2.41 26.88 -2.95
N ASP A 89 -1.30 27.59 -2.89
CA ASP A 89 -0.10 27.14 -2.17
C ASP A 89 -0.35 27.05 -0.65
N ASP A 90 -1.09 27.97 -0.04
CA ASP A 90 -1.48 27.94 1.37
C ASP A 90 -2.35 26.72 1.70
N ILE A 91 -3.34 26.41 0.85
CA ILE A 91 -4.17 25.21 1.00
C ILE A 91 -3.30 23.96 0.94
N ARG A 92 -2.39 23.90 -0.04
CA ARG A 92 -1.48 22.77 -0.21
C ARG A 92 -0.48 22.66 0.93
N GLU A 93 0.00 23.77 1.47
CA GLU A 93 0.89 23.82 2.62
C GLU A 93 0.18 23.31 3.88
N HIS A 94 -1.06 23.77 4.14
CA HIS A 94 -1.87 23.32 5.28
C HIS A 94 -2.04 21.81 5.28
N PHE A 95 -2.36 21.20 4.13
CA PHE A 95 -2.50 19.75 4.00
C PHE A 95 -1.16 19.01 3.78
N GLY A 96 -0.01 19.68 3.83
CA GLY A 96 1.30 19.04 3.65
C GLY A 96 1.53 18.45 2.25
N ILE A 97 0.85 18.99 1.24
CA ILE A 97 0.90 18.55 -0.17
C ILE A 97 1.49 19.60 -1.13
N LEU A 98 2.15 20.62 -0.59
CA LEU A 98 2.84 21.65 -1.38
C LEU A 98 4.06 21.07 -2.12
N VAL A 99 4.89 20.30 -1.41
CA VAL A 99 6.12 19.72 -1.95
C VAL A 99 5.87 18.26 -2.37
N PRO A 100 5.83 17.94 -3.68
CA PRO A 100 5.58 16.58 -4.13
C PRO A 100 6.77 15.66 -3.79
N PRO A 101 6.51 14.38 -3.50
CA PRO A 101 7.57 13.38 -3.43
C PRO A 101 8.19 13.11 -4.82
N ASP A 102 9.43 12.64 -4.85
CA ASP A 102 10.16 12.34 -6.11
C ASP A 102 9.47 11.21 -6.92
N THR A 103 8.71 10.36 -6.23
CA THR A 103 7.92 9.27 -6.80
C THR A 103 6.55 9.71 -7.33
N GLY A 104 6.15 10.96 -7.05
CA GLY A 104 4.83 11.50 -7.35
C GLY A 104 3.74 11.17 -6.32
N TRP A 105 2.68 11.99 -6.31
CA TRP A 105 1.49 11.82 -5.48
C TRP A 105 0.76 10.50 -5.74
N PRO A 106 0.57 10.01 -6.98
CA PRO A 106 -0.13 8.74 -7.22
C PRO A 106 0.49 7.57 -6.47
N TYR A 107 1.83 7.50 -6.43
CA TYR A 107 2.55 6.46 -5.72
C TYR A 107 2.34 6.56 -4.20
N LEU A 108 2.52 7.76 -3.65
CA LEU A 108 2.41 7.97 -2.20
C LEU A 108 0.98 7.73 -1.71
N VAL A 109 -0.02 8.24 -2.43
CA VAL A 109 -1.44 8.03 -2.11
C VAL A 109 -1.76 6.54 -2.10
N ASP A 110 -1.40 5.79 -3.16
CA ASP A 110 -1.65 4.34 -3.23
C ASP A 110 -0.95 3.57 -2.10
N GLU A 111 0.30 3.92 -1.78
CA GLU A 111 1.07 3.27 -0.72
C GLU A 111 0.46 3.54 0.68
N ILE A 112 0.00 4.77 0.95
CA ILE A 112 -0.66 5.13 2.21
C ILE A 112 -2.07 4.55 2.30
N ASP A 113 -2.83 4.50 1.20
CA ASP A 113 -4.17 3.91 1.20
C ASP A 113 -4.14 2.39 1.41
N ARG A 114 -3.18 1.71 0.78
CA ARG A 114 -3.04 0.26 0.95
C ARG A 114 -2.42 -0.11 2.28
N TYR A 115 -1.43 0.65 2.76
CA TYR A 115 -0.56 0.20 3.86
C TYR A 115 -0.43 1.18 5.02
N GLY A 116 -1.08 2.34 5.00
CA GLY A 116 -0.96 3.39 6.02
C GLY A 116 -1.14 2.88 7.45
N ALA A 117 -2.19 2.11 7.72
CA ALA A 117 -2.44 1.52 9.04
C ALA A 117 -1.32 0.54 9.50
N ALA A 118 -0.64 -0.11 8.57
CA ALA A 118 0.49 -1.00 8.88
C ALA A 118 1.77 -0.19 9.10
N ILE A 119 1.98 0.86 8.30
CA ILE A 119 3.07 1.83 8.45
C ILE A 119 2.98 2.49 9.84
N GLU A 120 1.83 3.01 10.24
CA GLU A 120 1.65 3.63 11.57
C GLU A 120 2.04 2.70 12.71
N LYS A 121 1.63 1.43 12.66
CA LYS A 121 1.96 0.45 13.70
C LYS A 121 3.47 0.22 13.83
N ASP A 122 4.18 0.18 12.72
CA ASP A 122 5.63 0.02 12.74
C ASP A 122 6.31 1.30 13.21
N LEU A 123 5.82 2.48 12.81
CA LEU A 123 6.32 3.77 13.28
C LEU A 123 6.16 3.95 14.80
N PHE A 124 5.02 3.57 15.37
CA PHE A 124 4.80 3.55 16.84
C PHE A 124 5.81 2.67 17.59
N ALA A 125 6.36 1.65 16.95
CA ALA A 125 7.35 0.78 17.54
C ALA A 125 8.80 1.31 17.40
N MET A 126 9.01 2.38 16.63
CA MET A 126 10.33 2.97 16.42
C MET A 126 10.76 3.86 17.60
N PRO A 127 12.08 3.90 17.90
CA PRO A 127 12.62 4.88 18.85
C PRO A 127 12.36 6.31 18.34
N GLY A 128 11.53 7.07 19.05
CA GLY A 128 11.17 8.44 18.67
C GLY A 128 9.68 8.71 18.65
N ASP A 129 8.83 7.67 18.69
CA ASP A 129 7.36 7.81 18.57
C ASP A 129 6.97 8.64 17.34
N GLU A 130 7.62 8.33 16.21
CA GLU A 130 7.33 8.94 14.90
C GLU A 130 5.88 8.64 14.51
N ARG A 131 5.13 9.64 14.03
CA ARG A 131 3.72 9.48 13.65
C ARG A 131 3.52 9.92 12.22
N LEU A 132 2.66 9.24 11.45
CA LEU A 132 2.36 9.66 10.08
C LEU A 132 1.86 11.12 10.02
N TYR A 133 1.15 11.59 11.04
CA TYR A 133 0.71 12.98 11.14
C TYR A 133 1.86 14.00 11.06
N ASP A 134 3.09 13.63 11.43
CA ASP A 134 4.24 14.54 11.45
C ASP A 134 4.71 14.91 10.03
N TRP A 135 4.44 14.04 9.04
CA TRP A 135 4.69 14.32 7.62
C TRP A 135 3.68 15.28 7.00
N VAL A 136 2.51 15.44 7.62
CA VAL A 136 1.51 16.43 7.21
C VAL A 136 1.76 17.74 7.95
N ARG A 137 1.83 17.68 9.29
CA ARG A 137 1.93 18.86 10.18
C ARG A 137 3.25 19.60 10.07
N ASP A 138 4.34 18.88 9.81
CA ASP A 138 5.69 19.44 9.77
C ASP A 138 6.41 19.02 8.48
N HIS A 139 5.69 19.06 7.36
CA HIS A 139 6.16 18.59 6.05
C HIS A 139 7.43 19.31 5.56
N LEU A 140 7.73 20.52 6.06
CA LEU A 140 8.97 21.24 5.76
C LEU A 140 10.21 20.57 6.38
N ASN A 141 10.11 20.05 7.61
CA ASN A 141 11.20 19.29 8.25
C ASN A 141 11.09 17.78 8.01
N ASN A 142 9.87 17.30 7.70
CA ASN A 142 9.53 15.91 7.41
C ASN A 142 8.95 15.79 6.00
N PRO A 143 9.75 15.99 4.93
CA PRO A 143 9.25 15.84 3.57
C PRO A 143 8.84 14.38 3.31
N TRP A 144 7.85 14.15 2.45
CA TRP A 144 7.38 12.80 2.09
C TRP A 144 8.49 11.88 1.56
N ASN A 145 9.49 12.44 0.88
CA ASN A 145 10.70 11.72 0.47
C ASN A 145 11.46 11.09 1.66
N ARG A 146 11.39 11.67 2.86
CA ARG A 146 11.93 11.06 4.08
C ARG A 146 11.14 9.82 4.47
N LEU A 147 9.81 9.86 4.41
CA LEU A 147 8.96 8.68 4.68
C LEU A 147 9.29 7.56 3.70
N ILE A 148 9.33 7.85 2.41
CA ILE A 148 9.61 6.86 1.35
C ILE A 148 10.97 6.19 1.58
N ARG A 149 12.00 6.94 1.99
CA ARG A 149 13.31 6.36 2.35
C ARG A 149 13.30 5.57 3.65
N LEU A 150 12.36 5.86 4.55
CA LEU A 150 12.19 5.17 5.83
C LEU A 150 11.46 3.83 5.67
N LEU A 151 10.50 3.71 4.75
CA LEU A 151 9.71 2.48 4.55
C LEU A 151 10.57 1.21 4.38
N PRO A 152 11.66 1.20 3.58
CA PRO A 152 12.54 0.03 3.46
C PRO A 152 13.41 -0.24 4.69
N ALA A 153 13.47 0.70 5.65
CA ALA A 153 14.23 0.58 6.88
C ALA A 153 13.35 0.17 8.08
N LEU A 154 12.04 0.00 7.86
CA LEU A 154 11.13 -0.49 8.90
C LEU A 154 11.52 -1.91 9.36
N PRO A 155 11.13 -2.33 10.57
CA PRO A 155 11.54 -3.63 11.12
C PRO A 155 11.12 -4.82 10.24
N GLU A 156 12.07 -5.73 9.96
CA GLU A 156 11.75 -7.00 9.29
C GLU A 156 10.78 -7.83 10.14
N GLY A 157 9.71 -8.34 9.54
CA GLY A 157 8.62 -9.02 10.25
C GLY A 157 7.66 -8.09 10.97
N GLY A 158 7.78 -6.78 10.75
CA GLY A 158 6.82 -5.75 11.13
C GLY A 158 5.53 -5.81 10.32
N TRP A 159 4.60 -4.92 10.64
CA TRP A 159 3.27 -4.85 10.05
C TRP A 159 3.32 -4.44 8.58
N TYR A 160 4.16 -3.48 8.21
CA TYR A 160 4.29 -2.99 6.84
C TYR A 160 4.77 -4.10 5.89
N TYR A 161 5.88 -4.77 6.21
CA TYR A 161 6.37 -5.89 5.40
C TYR A 161 5.39 -7.05 5.34
N ALA A 162 4.65 -7.30 6.42
CA ALA A 162 3.62 -8.33 6.42
C ALA A 162 2.41 -7.94 5.57
N ALA A 163 2.06 -6.66 5.50
CA ALA A 163 1.01 -6.16 4.61
C ALA A 163 1.43 -6.32 3.15
N LEU A 164 2.66 -5.90 2.80
CA LEU A 164 3.24 -6.13 1.47
C LEU A 164 3.26 -7.63 1.11
N GLY A 165 3.69 -8.47 2.06
CA GLY A 165 3.76 -9.93 1.89
C GLY A 165 2.40 -10.61 1.81
N ASN A 166 1.30 -9.92 2.11
CA ASN A 166 -0.07 -10.41 2.04
C ASN A 166 -0.91 -9.75 0.93
N ASP A 167 -0.35 -8.84 0.15
CA ASP A 167 -1.03 -8.21 -0.98
C ASP A 167 -0.94 -9.10 -2.24
N ASP A 168 -2.06 -9.75 -2.59
CA ASP A 168 -2.15 -10.67 -3.72
C ASP A 168 -2.03 -9.94 -5.07
N GLU A 169 -2.59 -8.73 -5.20
CA GLU A 169 -2.51 -7.94 -6.45
C GLU A 169 -1.07 -7.52 -6.74
N ARG A 170 -0.38 -7.02 -5.71
CA ARG A 170 1.02 -6.65 -5.81
C ARG A 170 1.90 -7.86 -6.10
N ALA A 171 1.65 -8.98 -5.40
CA ALA A 171 2.38 -10.22 -5.64
C ALA A 171 2.21 -10.73 -7.07
N GLN A 172 0.99 -10.65 -7.62
CA GLN A 172 0.72 -11.01 -9.01
C GLN A 172 1.51 -10.13 -9.99
N LYS A 173 1.45 -8.80 -9.84
CA LYS A 173 2.21 -7.86 -10.70
C LYS A 173 3.72 -8.14 -10.65
N ILE A 174 4.28 -8.39 -9.46
CA ILE A 174 5.70 -8.71 -9.30
C ILE A 174 6.06 -10.02 -9.99
N LEU A 175 5.24 -11.07 -9.83
CA LEU A 175 5.47 -12.36 -10.50
C LEU A 175 5.41 -12.23 -12.02
N GLU A 176 4.49 -11.43 -12.56
CA GLU A 176 4.41 -11.16 -14.00
C GLU A 176 5.66 -10.43 -14.51
N MET A 177 6.17 -9.43 -13.77
CA MET A 177 7.42 -8.75 -14.11
C MET A 177 8.65 -9.67 -14.03
N GLU A 178 8.70 -10.57 -13.04
CA GLU A 178 9.75 -11.61 -12.93
C GLU A 178 9.71 -12.56 -14.13
N GLN A 179 8.52 -12.99 -14.56
CA GLN A 179 8.34 -13.86 -15.73
C GLN A 179 8.76 -13.17 -17.03
N ARG A 180 8.58 -11.85 -17.14
CA ARG A 180 9.06 -11.02 -18.26
C ARG A 180 10.57 -10.74 -18.20
N GLY A 181 11.24 -11.05 -17.08
CA GLY A 181 12.67 -10.81 -16.88
C GLY A 181 13.03 -9.36 -16.53
N GLU A 182 12.05 -8.53 -16.18
CA GLU A 182 12.24 -7.13 -15.78
C GLU A 182 12.81 -7.01 -14.36
N LEU A 183 12.47 -7.99 -13.50
CA LEU A 183 12.92 -8.06 -12.12
C LEU A 183 13.56 -9.42 -11.81
N PRO A 184 14.69 -9.46 -11.08
CA PRO A 184 15.23 -10.71 -10.59
C PRO A 184 14.33 -11.28 -9.47
N PRO A 185 14.26 -12.61 -9.31
CA PRO A 185 13.55 -13.22 -8.20
C PRO A 185 14.19 -12.78 -6.88
N PRO A 186 13.38 -12.55 -5.83
CA PRO A 186 13.87 -12.06 -4.55
C PRO A 186 14.81 -13.07 -3.91
N SER A 187 15.91 -12.59 -3.35
CA SER A 187 16.89 -13.42 -2.63
C SER A 187 16.36 -13.94 -1.29
N LYS A 188 15.30 -13.31 -0.75
CA LYS A 188 14.68 -13.66 0.52
C LYS A 188 13.16 -13.68 0.36
N ARG A 189 12.51 -14.64 1.01
CA ARG A 189 11.05 -14.65 1.17
C ARG A 189 10.62 -13.44 2.00
N PRO A 190 9.55 -12.71 1.61
CA PRO A 190 8.99 -11.63 2.41
C PRO A 190 8.64 -12.10 3.81
N SER A 191 8.89 -11.24 4.80
CA SER A 191 8.54 -11.52 6.19
C SER A 191 7.04 -11.29 6.42
N LEU A 192 6.44 -12.10 7.27
CA LEU A 192 5.07 -11.89 7.77
C LEU A 192 5.15 -11.52 9.25
N VAL A 193 4.04 -11.06 9.86
CA VAL A 193 4.06 -10.59 11.26
C VAL A 193 4.64 -11.66 12.18
N GLY A 194 5.80 -11.37 12.79
CA GLY A 194 6.52 -12.29 13.66
C GLY A 194 7.13 -13.53 12.97
N TRP A 195 7.07 -13.61 11.64
CA TRP A 195 7.67 -14.63 10.79
C TRP A 195 8.79 -14.02 9.94
N THR A 196 9.95 -13.86 10.58
CA THR A 196 11.17 -13.32 9.95
C THR A 196 11.89 -14.37 9.12
N HIS A 197 12.83 -13.94 8.28
CA HIS A 197 13.69 -14.86 7.52
C HIS A 197 14.42 -15.86 8.44
N GLU A 198 14.95 -15.39 9.57
CA GLU A 198 15.63 -16.24 10.55
C GLU A 198 14.72 -17.33 11.12
N ARG A 199 13.49 -16.96 11.49
CA ARG A 199 12.50 -17.93 11.99
C ARG A 199 12.13 -18.97 10.93
N ALA A 200 12.05 -18.55 9.66
CA ALA A 200 11.84 -19.46 8.55
C ALA A 200 13.02 -20.44 8.37
N GLN A 201 14.27 -19.95 8.44
CA GLN A 201 15.47 -20.81 8.36
C GLN A 201 15.55 -21.80 9.52
N LEU A 202 15.29 -21.35 10.75
CA LEU A 202 15.23 -22.22 11.93
C LEU A 202 14.16 -23.29 11.79
N THR A 203 12.98 -22.94 11.26
CA THR A 203 11.92 -23.91 10.99
C THR A 203 12.35 -24.93 9.94
N ASN A 204 13.01 -24.49 8.86
CA ASN A 204 13.56 -25.38 7.82
C ASN A 204 14.65 -26.33 8.37
N MET A 205 15.48 -25.85 9.30
CA MET A 205 16.45 -26.69 10.00
C MET A 205 15.76 -27.75 10.84
N VAL A 206 14.74 -27.39 11.62
CA VAL A 206 13.97 -28.34 12.44
C VAL A 206 13.29 -29.39 11.57
N ASP A 207 12.67 -29.00 10.46
CA ASP A 207 12.03 -29.92 9.51
C ASP A 207 13.05 -30.88 8.86
N SER A 208 14.24 -30.36 8.50
CA SER A 208 15.34 -31.17 7.97
C SER A 208 15.84 -32.19 8.99
N LEU A 209 16.01 -31.78 10.25
CA LEU A 209 16.44 -32.66 11.34
C LEU A 209 15.41 -33.78 11.59
N ARG A 210 14.11 -33.47 11.61
CA ARG A 210 13.04 -34.47 11.73
C ARG A 210 13.06 -35.49 10.58
N ARG A 211 13.34 -35.04 9.35
CA ARG A 211 13.47 -35.92 8.18
C ARG A 211 14.70 -36.82 8.29
N ILE A 212 15.82 -36.30 8.75
CA ILE A 212 17.05 -37.08 8.99
C ILE A 212 16.80 -38.12 10.08
N GLU A 213 16.14 -37.74 11.18
CA GLU A 213 15.75 -38.66 12.25
C GLU A 213 14.86 -39.79 11.72
N HIS A 214 13.82 -39.45 10.95
CA HIS A 214 12.92 -40.42 10.32
C HIS A 214 13.66 -41.35 9.36
N ALA A 215 14.53 -40.81 8.51
CA ALA A 215 15.34 -41.61 7.58
C ALA A 215 16.29 -42.55 8.31
N THR A 216 16.94 -42.07 9.38
CA THR A 216 17.85 -42.87 10.22
C THR A 216 17.09 -44.02 10.90
N TRP A 217 15.89 -43.74 11.42
CA TRP A 217 15.02 -44.76 12.00
C TRP A 217 14.55 -45.78 10.96
N GLY A 218 14.13 -45.32 9.78
CA GLY A 218 13.69 -46.17 8.67
C GLY A 218 14.81 -47.04 8.08
N ALA A 219 16.05 -46.55 8.11
CA ALA A 219 17.24 -47.29 7.67
C ALA A 219 17.74 -48.32 8.70
N SER A 220 17.32 -48.21 9.97
CA SER A 220 17.73 -49.13 11.02
C SER A 220 17.27 -50.57 10.73
N PRO A 221 18.16 -51.58 10.78
CA PRO A 221 17.80 -52.97 10.56
C PRO A 221 16.69 -53.48 11.51
N LYS A 222 16.58 -52.90 12.71
CA LYS A 222 15.55 -53.25 13.70
C LYS A 222 14.16 -52.73 13.36
N PHE A 223 14.07 -51.65 12.59
CA PHE A 223 12.82 -50.94 12.29
C PHE A 223 12.55 -50.81 10.79
N LYS A 224 13.32 -51.53 9.95
CA LYS A 224 13.20 -51.55 8.49
C LYS A 224 11.75 -51.87 8.08
N GLY A 225 11.14 -50.96 7.30
CA GLY A 225 9.75 -51.06 6.85
C GLY A 225 8.69 -50.73 7.90
N LYS A 226 9.08 -50.36 9.13
CA LYS A 226 8.19 -49.93 10.22
C LYS A 226 8.28 -48.42 10.52
N GLY A 227 9.12 -47.69 9.81
CA GLY A 227 9.10 -46.23 9.82
C GLY A 227 7.74 -45.78 9.28
N GLY A 228 6.93 -45.14 10.12
CA GLY A 228 5.61 -44.63 9.73
C GLY A 228 5.70 -43.56 8.63
N LYS A 229 4.63 -42.79 8.44
CA LYS A 229 4.62 -41.70 7.47
C LYS A 229 5.76 -40.70 7.74
N PRO A 230 6.42 -40.18 6.70
CA PRO A 230 7.45 -39.16 6.88
C PRO A 230 6.85 -37.94 7.61
N PRO A 231 7.64 -37.26 8.46
CA PRO A 231 7.19 -36.08 9.17
C PRO A 231 6.75 -35.02 8.16
N GLN A 232 5.56 -34.48 8.39
CA GLN A 232 5.04 -33.38 7.59
C GLN A 232 5.81 -32.10 7.91
N PRO A 233 5.96 -31.18 6.95
CA PRO A 233 6.54 -29.87 7.21
C PRO A 233 5.79 -29.16 8.34
N SER A 234 6.51 -28.40 9.17
CA SER A 234 5.87 -27.64 10.23
C SER A 234 4.93 -26.57 9.63
N PRO A 235 3.78 -26.28 10.28
CA PRO A 235 2.87 -25.23 9.83
C PRO A 235 3.62 -23.91 9.65
N ARG A 236 3.40 -23.26 8.51
CA ARG A 236 4.02 -21.98 8.15
C ARG A 236 2.96 -21.05 7.59
N PRO A 237 3.00 -19.75 7.89
CA PRO A 237 2.11 -18.81 7.25
C PRO A 237 2.43 -18.75 5.75
N GLN A 238 1.39 -18.67 4.92
CA GLN A 238 1.50 -18.53 3.46
C GLN A 238 1.58 -17.06 3.10
N THR A 239 2.56 -16.68 2.26
CA THR A 239 2.61 -15.32 1.70
C THR A 239 1.63 -15.20 0.53
N ALA A 240 1.30 -13.98 0.14
CA ALA A 240 0.56 -13.68 -1.09
C ALA A 240 1.20 -14.33 -2.31
N ARG A 241 2.53 -14.22 -2.41
CA ARG A 241 3.30 -14.91 -3.46
C ARG A 241 3.02 -16.41 -3.50
N ASP A 242 3.08 -17.10 -2.35
CA ASP A 242 2.81 -18.54 -2.31
C ASP A 242 1.38 -18.85 -2.75
N ARG A 243 0.40 -18.02 -2.34
CA ARG A 243 -1.01 -18.18 -2.74
C ARG A 243 -1.19 -17.98 -4.24
N VAL A 244 -0.54 -16.98 -4.82
CA VAL A 244 -0.59 -16.70 -6.26
C VAL A 244 0.10 -17.81 -7.06
N GLU A 245 1.28 -18.28 -6.64
CA GLU A 245 1.97 -19.40 -7.27
C GLU A 245 1.14 -20.70 -7.19
N GLU A 246 0.54 -20.99 -6.02
CA GLU A 246 -0.36 -22.14 -5.85
C GLU A 246 -1.58 -22.03 -6.77
N PHE A 247 -2.17 -20.84 -6.88
CA PHE A 247 -3.29 -20.59 -7.77
C PHE A 247 -2.91 -20.77 -9.25
N GLN A 248 -1.77 -20.22 -9.69
CA GLN A 248 -1.26 -20.39 -11.05
C GLN A 248 -1.02 -21.87 -11.38
N ALA A 249 -0.42 -22.63 -10.47
CA ALA A 249 -0.22 -24.07 -10.65
C ALA A 249 -1.55 -24.85 -10.75
N LEU A 250 -2.59 -24.44 -10.01
CA LEU A 250 -3.92 -25.03 -10.10
C LEU A 250 -4.61 -24.70 -11.43
N VAL A 251 -4.42 -23.48 -11.94
CA VAL A 251 -4.90 -23.06 -13.26
C VAL A 251 -4.21 -23.85 -14.37
N GLU A 252 -2.88 -23.98 -14.33
CA GLU A 252 -2.11 -24.79 -15.28
C GLU A 252 -2.51 -26.27 -15.24
N HIS A 253 -2.69 -26.82 -14.04
CA HIS A 253 -3.19 -28.18 -13.87
C HIS A 253 -4.56 -28.35 -14.55
N ASP A 254 -5.46 -27.40 -14.35
CA ASP A 254 -6.78 -27.40 -14.99
C ASP A 254 -6.68 -27.30 -16.52
N ASP A 255 -5.77 -26.48 -17.05
CA ASP A 255 -5.54 -26.37 -18.49
C ASP A 255 -5.01 -27.68 -19.06
N ILE A 256 -3.98 -28.28 -18.45
CA ILE A 256 -3.43 -29.57 -18.86
C ILE A 256 -4.49 -30.68 -18.77
N ALA A 257 -5.24 -30.74 -17.67
CA ALA A 257 -6.28 -31.74 -17.47
C ALA A 257 -7.41 -31.58 -18.49
N SER A 258 -7.80 -30.34 -18.83
CA SER A 258 -8.79 -30.07 -19.86
C SER A 258 -8.32 -30.48 -21.26
N GLN A 259 -7.05 -30.29 -21.58
CA GLN A 259 -6.46 -30.74 -22.86
C GLN A 259 -6.40 -32.27 -22.96
N LEU A 260 -6.06 -32.96 -21.86
CA LEU A 260 -5.93 -34.43 -21.84
C LEU A 260 -7.28 -35.15 -21.79
N LEU A 261 -8.23 -34.65 -21.02
CA LEU A 261 -9.51 -35.31 -20.76
C LEU A 261 -10.68 -34.72 -21.56
N GLY A 262 -10.47 -33.57 -22.23
CA GLY A 262 -11.47 -32.90 -23.04
C GLY A 262 -12.74 -32.59 -22.27
N SER A 263 -13.89 -32.93 -22.86
CA SER A 263 -15.22 -32.70 -22.28
C SER A 263 -15.52 -33.48 -20.97
N ARG A 264 -14.64 -34.39 -20.55
CA ARG A 264 -14.78 -35.14 -19.30
C ARG A 264 -14.22 -34.39 -18.09
N TYR A 265 -13.46 -33.31 -18.31
CA TYR A 265 -12.93 -32.49 -17.24
C TYR A 265 -13.80 -31.26 -17.00
N THR A 266 -14.10 -30.99 -15.74
CA THR A 266 -14.77 -29.75 -15.34
C THR A 266 -13.74 -28.85 -14.67
N ARG A 267 -13.43 -27.73 -15.32
CA ARG A 267 -12.53 -26.69 -14.80
C ARG A 267 -13.07 -26.15 -13.48
N ARG A 268 -12.17 -25.98 -12.50
CA ARG A 268 -12.49 -25.50 -11.16
C ARG A 268 -11.91 -24.11 -10.91
N TYR A 269 -10.81 -23.77 -11.57
CA TYR A 269 -10.12 -22.50 -11.41
C TYR A 269 -10.05 -21.77 -12.75
N THR A 270 -10.51 -20.53 -12.78
CA THR A 270 -10.44 -19.64 -13.95
C THR A 270 -9.44 -18.54 -13.64
N PRO A 271 -8.55 -18.15 -14.57
CA PRO A 271 -7.69 -17.00 -14.37
C PRO A 271 -8.53 -15.76 -14.03
N PRO A 272 -8.06 -14.86 -13.16
CA PRO A 272 -8.71 -13.57 -12.96
C PRO A 272 -8.80 -12.84 -14.31
N GLU A 273 -9.92 -12.16 -14.57
CA GLU A 273 -10.01 -11.23 -15.69
C GLU A 273 -9.00 -10.11 -15.47
N VAL A 274 -7.94 -10.09 -16.28
CA VAL A 274 -7.02 -8.95 -16.33
C VAL A 274 -7.83 -7.79 -16.89
N LYS A 275 -8.28 -6.88 -16.02
CA LYS A 275 -8.73 -5.56 -16.46
C LYS A 275 -7.47 -4.83 -16.88
N ASP A 276 -7.20 -4.81 -18.18
CA ASP A 276 -6.25 -3.88 -18.76
C ASP A 276 -6.75 -2.47 -18.40
N GLY A 277 -6.11 -1.86 -17.40
CA GLY A 277 -6.21 -0.44 -17.08
C GLY A 277 -5.21 0.33 -17.90
#